data_AF-A0A7W8A5U4-F1
#
_entry.id   AF-A0A7W8A5U4-F1
#
_cell.length_a   1.000
_cell.length_b   1.000
_cell.length_c   1.000
_cell.angle_alpha   90.00
_cell.angle_beta   90.00
_cell.angle_gamma   90.00
#
_symmetry.space_group_name_H-M   'P 1'
#
loop_
_entity.id
_entity.type
_entity.pdbx_description
1 polymer ?
#
loop_
_entity_poly.entity_id
_entity_poly.type
_entity_poly.pdbx_seq_one_letter_code
_entity_poly.pdbx_strand_id
1 'polypeptide(L)'
;MTEQVWTVAWWQSGWGVWQGEEPDLTTEPTYTTLNLPHVASEGATYWALGVIPHGSGSVRCQFGGDPDGMAKWETWIEEQRAIRRRRRRRLWLF
;
A
#
# COMPACT_ATOMS: atom_id res chain seq x y z
N MET A 1 6.90 -15.46 -19.41
CA MET A 1 7.50 -14.40 -18.58
C MET A 1 7.09 -14.66 -17.15
N THR A 2 8.03 -14.83 -16.23
CA THR A 2 7.75 -14.99 -14.81
C THR A 2 7.49 -13.61 -14.20
N GLU A 3 6.29 -13.36 -13.70
CA GLU A 3 5.97 -12.14 -12.97
C GLU A 3 6.38 -12.33 -11.51
N GLN A 4 7.17 -11.41 -10.97
CA GLN A 4 7.50 -11.36 -9.55
C GLN A 4 6.56 -10.39 -8.85
N VAL A 5 5.77 -10.92 -7.92
CA VAL A 5 4.86 -10.14 -7.09
C VAL A 5 5.52 -9.93 -5.73
N TRP A 6 5.46 -8.69 -5.26
CA TRP A 6 5.96 -8.25 -3.97
C TRP A 6 4.90 -7.38 -3.32
N THR A 7 4.84 -7.41 -1.99
CA THR A 7 3.89 -6.62 -1.22
C THR A 7 4.58 -5.87 -0.11
N VAL A 8 4.23 -4.58 0.01
CA VAL A 8 4.74 -3.65 1.04
C VAL A 8 3.68 -3.46 2.10
N ALA A 9 4.02 -3.69 3.36
CA ALA A 9 3.09 -3.49 4.47
C ALA A 9 3.82 -2.93 5.70
N TRP A 10 3.06 -2.34 6.63
CA TRP A 10 3.64 -1.89 7.89
C TRP A 10 4.05 -3.07 8.76
N TRP A 11 5.27 -3.03 9.31
CA TRP A 11 5.85 -4.06 10.15
C TRP A 11 6.60 -3.43 11.33
N GLN A 12 6.17 -3.75 12.55
CA GLN A 12 6.73 -3.20 13.78
C GLN A 12 6.80 -1.66 13.76
N SER A 13 7.98 -1.10 13.50
CA SER A 13 8.27 0.33 13.49
C SER A 13 8.62 0.90 12.11
N GLY A 14 8.37 0.15 11.03
CA GLY A 14 8.72 0.56 9.67
C GLY A 14 7.94 -0.18 8.59
N TRP A 15 8.34 0.03 7.33
CA TRP A 15 7.74 -0.68 6.20
C TRP A 15 8.55 -1.93 5.85
N GLY A 16 7.86 -3.07 5.79
CA GLY A 16 8.39 -4.35 5.32
C GLY A 16 8.00 -4.63 3.87
N VAL A 17 8.81 -5.42 3.18
CA VAL A 17 8.52 -5.97 1.84
C VAL A 17 8.61 -7.49 1.91
N TRP A 18 7.58 -8.16 1.44
CA TRP A 18 7.51 -9.61 1.32
C TRP A 18 7.33 -10.01 -0.13
N GLN A 19 7.83 -11.20 -0.47
CA GLN A 19 7.56 -11.80 -1.76
C GLN A 19 6.18 -12.48 -1.73
N GLY A 20 5.41 -12.32 -2.81
CA GLY A 20 4.04 -12.81 -2.90
C GLY A 20 3.01 -11.69 -2.83
N GLU A 21 1.74 -12.08 -2.97
CA GLU A 21 0.62 -11.15 -3.04
C GLU A 21 0.10 -10.78 -1.63
N GLU A 22 0.06 -11.75 -0.72
CA GLU A 22 -0.31 -11.55 0.69
C GLU A 22 0.92 -11.63 1.58
N PRO A 23 1.27 -10.56 2.31
CA PRO A 23 2.39 -10.56 3.25
C PRO A 23 1.99 -11.27 4.54
N ASP A 24 2.80 -12.24 4.99
CA ASP A 24 2.67 -12.81 6.33
C ASP A 24 3.35 -11.88 7.34
N LEU A 25 2.54 -11.03 8.00
CA LEU A 25 3.00 -10.06 8.98
C LEU A 25 3.58 -10.69 10.26
N THR A 26 3.41 -12.00 10.46
CA THR A 26 4.03 -12.74 11.57
C THR A 26 5.46 -13.16 11.27
N THR A 27 5.88 -13.06 10.01
CA THR A 27 7.24 -13.36 9.55
C THR A 27 8.04 -12.09 9.29
N GLU A 28 9.35 -12.18 9.46
CA GLU A 28 10.26 -11.08 9.16
C GLU A 28 10.24 -10.77 7.65
N PRO A 29 10.20 -9.49 7.23
CA PRO A 29 10.17 -9.13 5.83
C PRO A 29 11.51 -9.42 5.15
N THR A 30 11.48 -9.58 3.83
CA THR A 30 12.72 -9.69 3.03
C THR A 30 13.51 -8.39 3.05
N TYR A 31 12.81 -7.24 3.05
CA TYR A 31 13.41 -5.91 3.18
C TYR A 31 12.62 -5.07 4.16
N THR A 32 13.33 -4.33 5.03
CA THR A 32 12.71 -3.43 6.00
C THR A 32 13.30 -2.04 5.93
N THR A 33 12.43 -1.04 5.96
CA THR A 33 12.82 0.35 6.23
C THR A 33 12.83 0.55 7.73
N LEU A 34 14.00 0.83 8.30
CA LEU A 34 14.09 1.08 9.74
C LEU A 34 13.64 2.50 10.14
N ASN A 35 13.45 3.41 9.18
CA ASN A 35 13.31 4.85 9.45
C ASN A 35 12.24 5.58 8.63
N LEU A 36 11.43 4.88 7.81
CA LEU A 36 10.36 5.55 7.06
C LEU A 36 9.11 5.66 7.95
N PRO A 37 8.55 6.87 8.12
CA PRO A 37 7.39 7.06 8.98
C PRO A 37 6.15 6.37 8.39
N HIS A 38 5.24 6.04 9.30
CA HIS A 38 3.97 5.34 9.05
C HIS A 38 3.05 6.01 8.02
N VAL A 39 3.21 7.31 7.77
CA VAL A 39 2.41 8.08 6.80
C VAL A 39 2.97 8.06 5.38
N ALA A 40 4.13 7.43 5.16
CA ALA A 40 4.85 7.46 3.89
C ALA A 40 4.58 6.23 3.01
N SER A 41 3.32 5.80 2.85
CA SER A 41 2.97 4.58 2.09
C SER A 41 3.41 4.62 0.62
N GLU A 42 3.24 5.74 -0.07
CA GLU A 42 3.78 5.93 -1.43
C GLU A 42 5.31 5.91 -1.44
N GLY A 43 5.95 6.59 -0.49
CA GLY A 43 7.40 6.60 -0.35
C GLY A 43 7.98 5.22 -0.08
N ALA A 44 7.29 4.41 0.74
CA ALA A 44 7.63 3.02 1.01
C ALA A 44 7.49 2.15 -0.24
N THR A 45 6.45 2.37 -1.05
CA THR A 45 6.26 1.63 -2.30
C THR A 45 7.37 1.95 -3.31
N TYR A 46 7.75 3.23 -3.46
CA TYR A 46 8.87 3.64 -4.32
C TYR A 46 10.21 3.13 -3.82
N TRP A 47 10.44 3.18 -2.51
CA TRP A 47 11.62 2.58 -1.90
C TRP A 47 11.67 1.08 -2.16
N ALA A 48 10.54 0.37 -1.99
CA ALA A 48 10.46 -1.08 -2.21
C ALA A 48 10.84 -1.44 -3.65
N LEU A 49 10.31 -0.71 -4.64
CA LEU A 49 10.71 -0.88 -6.05
C LEU A 49 12.21 -0.66 -6.28
N GLY A 50 12.89 0.16 -5.46
CA GLY A 50 14.33 0.36 -5.54
C GLY A 50 15.17 -0.78 -4.94
N VAL A 51 14.64 -1.51 -3.95
CA VAL A 51 15.37 -2.62 -3.28
C VAL A 51 15.02 -4.00 -3.81
N ILE A 52 13.83 -4.16 -4.43
CA ILE A 52 13.40 -5.40 -5.05
C ILE A 52 14.31 -5.72 -6.25
N PRO A 53 14.85 -6.95 -6.34
CA PRO A 53 15.68 -7.36 -7.47
C PRO A 53 14.85 -7.44 -8.76
N HIS A 54 15.24 -6.63 -9.75
CA HIS A 54 14.66 -6.64 -11.10
C HIS A 54 15.32 -7.76 -11.92
N GLY A 55 14.71 -8.94 -11.93
CA GLY A 55 15.10 -10.03 -12.84
C GLY A 55 14.67 -9.75 -14.29
N SER A 56 14.75 -10.77 -15.16
CA SER A 56 14.26 -10.72 -16.55
C SER A 56 12.72 -10.73 -16.68
N GLY A 57 11.99 -10.51 -15.58
CA GLY A 57 10.54 -10.55 -15.49
C GLY A 57 9.93 -9.21 -15.08
N SER A 58 8.59 -9.12 -15.14
CA SER A 58 7.86 -7.95 -14.64
C SER A 58 7.82 -7.97 -13.12
N VAL A 59 8.10 -6.84 -12.48
CA VAL A 59 7.96 -6.66 -11.02
C VAL A 59 6.65 -5.94 -10.74
N ARG A 60 5.79 -6.56 -9.95
CA ARG A 60 4.56 -5.95 -9.45
C ARG A 60 4.71 -5.75 -7.95
N CYS A 61 4.71 -4.49 -7.51
CA CYS A 61 4.78 -4.12 -6.10
C CYS A 61 3.41 -3.59 -5.65
N GLN A 62 2.80 -4.27 -4.68
CA GLN A 62 1.47 -3.96 -4.18
C GLN A 62 1.54 -3.39 -2.77
N PHE A 63 0.55 -2.59 -2.39
CA PHE A 63 0.41 -2.10 -1.03
C PHE A 63 -0.46 -3.07 -0.22
N GLY A 64 0.16 -3.80 0.71
CA GLY A 64 -0.47 -4.80 1.58
C GLY A 64 -1.15 -4.20 2.81
N GLY A 65 -1.05 -2.88 2.99
CA GLY A 65 -1.77 -2.18 4.04
C GLY A 65 -0.93 -1.84 5.26
N ASP A 66 -1.58 -1.04 6.10
CA ASP A 66 -1.15 -0.59 7.42
C ASP A 66 -2.37 -0.82 8.32
N PRO A 67 -2.28 -1.59 9.42
CA PRO A 67 -3.43 -1.89 10.28
C PRO A 67 -4.12 -0.63 10.85
N ASP A 68 -3.38 0.42 11.15
CA ASP A 68 -3.90 1.70 11.65
C ASP A 68 -4.25 2.67 10.49
N GLY A 69 -3.58 2.51 9.35
CA GLY A 69 -3.84 3.24 8.11
C GLY A 69 -5.07 2.76 7.34
N MET A 70 -5.43 1.48 7.42
CA MET A 70 -6.61 0.89 6.78
C MET A 70 -7.90 1.54 7.30
N ALA A 71 -8.03 1.73 8.62
CA ALA A 71 -9.18 2.41 9.21
C ALA A 71 -9.29 3.88 8.72
N LYS A 72 -8.16 4.58 8.59
CA LYS A 72 -8.12 5.95 8.02
C LYS A 72 -8.39 5.98 6.51
N TRP A 73 -7.98 4.96 5.78
CA TRP A 73 -8.21 4.85 4.34
C TRP A 73 -9.66 4.52 4.02
N GLU A 74 -10.27 3.57 4.74
CA GLU A 74 -11.69 3.23 4.61
C GLU A 74 -12.58 4.43 4.93
N THR A 75 -12.29 5.15 6.02
CA THR A 75 -13.01 6.38 6.38
C THR A 75 -12.84 7.47 5.33
N TRP A 76 -11.63 7.67 4.79
CA TRP A 76 -11.40 8.62 3.70
C TRP A 76 -12.12 8.24 2.40
N ILE A 77 -12.13 6.95 2.01
CA ILE A 77 -12.87 6.45 0.85
C ILE A 77 -14.38 6.68 1.02
N GLU A 78 -14.90 6.41 2.21
CA GLU A 78 -16.31 6.60 2.52
C GLU A 78 -16.70 8.08 2.45
N GLU A 79 -15.85 8.97 2.97
CA GLU A 79 -16.00 10.42 2.87
C GLU A 79 -15.99 10.90 1.40
N GLN A 80 -15.04 10.42 0.60
CA GLN A 80 -14.99 10.75 -0.84
C GLN A 80 -16.23 10.24 -1.60
N ARG A 81 -16.74 9.05 -1.27
CA ARG A 81 -18.01 8.53 -1.82
C ARG A 81 -19.18 9.41 -1.41
N ALA A 82 -19.25 9.85 -0.16
CA ALA A 82 -20.29 10.75 0.35
C ALA A 82 -20.25 12.12 -0.36
N ILE A 83 -19.06 12.70 -0.56
CA ILE A 83 -18.87 13.95 -1.29
C ILE A 83 -19.33 13.81 -2.75
N ARG A 84 -18.97 12.71 -3.43
CA ARG A 84 -19.41 12.44 -4.81
C ARG A 84 -20.93 12.27 -4.90
N ARG A 85 -21.58 11.58 -3.94
CA ARG A 85 -23.05 11.47 -3.88
C ARG A 85 -23.72 12.83 -3.68
N ARG A 86 -23.17 13.69 -2.80
CA ARG A 86 -23.68 15.04 -2.56
C ARG A 86 -23.54 15.94 -3.78
N ARG A 87 -22.40 15.88 -4.48
CA ARG A 87 -22.20 16.60 -5.74
C ARG A 87 -23.18 16.14 -6.82
N ARG A 88 -23.41 14.82 -6.97
CA ARG A 88 -24.42 14.30 -7.89
C ARG A 88 -25.83 14.77 -7.55
N ARG A 89 -26.26 14.75 -6.27
CA ARG A 89 -27.59 15.26 -5.89
C ARG A 89 -27.77 16.76 -6.15
N ARG A 90 -26.70 17.56 -6.01
CA ARG A 90 -26.73 19.01 -6.27
C ARG A 90 -26.78 19.34 -7.76
N LEU A 91 -26.32 18.44 -8.63
CA LEU A 91 -26.41 18.54 -10.10
C LEU A 91 -27.80 18.18 -10.67
N TRP A 92 -28.66 17.53 -9.89
CA TRP A 92 -30.04 17.15 -10.29
C TRP A 92 -31.11 18.12 -9.77
N LEU A 93 -30.71 19.21 -9.12
CA LEU A 93 -31.59 20.25 -8.55
C LEU A 93 -31.60 21.55 -9.39
N PHE A 94 -31.09 21.50 -10.61
CA PHE A 94 -31.20 22.55 -11.63
C PHE A 94 -31.79 21.96 -12.91
#